data_AF-A0A6N2D3C0-F1
#
_entry.id   AF-A0A6N2D3C0-F1
#
_cell.length_a   1.000
_cell.length_b   1.000
_cell.length_c   1.000
_cell.angle_alpha   90.00
_cell.angle_beta   90.00
_cell.angle_gamma   90.00
#
_symmetry.space_group_name_H-M   'P 1'
#
loop_
_entity.id
_entity.type
_entity.pdbx_description
1 polymer ?
#
loop_
_entity_poly.entity_id
_entity_poly.type
_entity_poly.pdbx_seq_one_letter_code
_entity_poly.pdbx_strand_id
1 'polypeptide(L)'
;MNTTALIDQIMRQTTVLIAQLATSAGLRAPLAHMADQVFVALSREIEAQGVSRKVAADMFGLALRSYQLKVQRLAAGTAPREQPLREALLDLLRERGTATRADILAHFHQEDPALLAGLLHDIVECGFAYRTGRGDHTTFRMVDDHDRARLAADDASDTRRHIVWLTTYLHGPLGACDLAAHLGLDLDDVLDDLARLREEGLVDGPTDDDPASPWRTNRVLLPTDSRAGWEAAVLDHFQAMVAALCAKLEAGPRTDVRADEIGGSTWSFTLHDDHPCAEEARSLLRDTRQRISALRERVSAHNDAHPPPAESCRLTFYAGQNVQRPERED
;
A
#
# COMPACT_ATOMS: atom_id res chain seq x y z
N MET A 1 4.40 -9.18 -7.28
CA MET A 1 4.21 -8.30 -6.10
C MET A 1 5.01 -8.83 -4.91
N ASN A 2 6.02 -8.09 -4.43
CA ASN A 2 6.64 -8.37 -3.12
C ASN A 2 5.85 -7.66 -2.01
N THR A 3 4.56 -8.03 -1.91
CA THR A 3 3.62 -7.47 -0.94
C THR A 3 4.14 -7.62 0.49
N THR A 4 4.89 -8.68 0.76
CA THR A 4 5.48 -8.97 2.06
C THR A 4 6.43 -7.86 2.48
N ALA A 5 7.38 -7.46 1.62
CA ALA A 5 8.30 -6.36 1.94
C ALA A 5 7.58 -5.01 2.16
N LEU A 6 6.55 -4.72 1.35
CA LEU A 6 5.73 -3.50 1.53
C LEU A 6 4.94 -3.54 2.84
N ILE A 7 4.27 -4.66 3.13
CA ILE A 7 3.54 -4.88 4.39
C ILE A 7 4.50 -4.74 5.57
N ASP A 8 5.66 -5.39 5.52
CA ASP A 8 6.65 -5.36 6.58
C ASP A 8 7.15 -3.94 6.84
N GLN A 9 7.37 -3.14 5.78
CA GLN A 9 7.79 -1.76 5.95
C GLN A 9 6.67 -0.86 6.48
N ILE A 10 5.43 -1.03 6.03
CA ILE A 10 4.27 -0.32 6.59
C ILE A 10 4.07 -0.71 8.06
N MET A 11 4.17 -2.00 8.40
CA MET A 11 4.04 -2.50 9.76
C MET A 11 5.17 -1.98 10.65
N ARG A 12 6.40 -1.93 10.16
CA ARG A 12 7.56 -1.33 10.86
C ARG A 12 7.28 0.14 11.18
N GLN A 13 6.88 0.92 10.18
CA GLN A 13 6.58 2.35 10.36
C GLN A 13 5.38 2.59 11.28
N THR A 14 4.33 1.78 11.15
CA THR A 14 3.18 1.79 12.06
C THR A 14 3.58 1.45 13.49
N THR A 15 4.48 0.48 13.66
CA THR A 15 5.03 0.11 14.97
C THR A 15 5.83 1.26 15.58
N VAL A 16 6.65 1.94 14.79
CA VAL A 16 7.38 3.15 15.23
C VAL A 16 6.39 4.23 15.67
N LEU A 17 5.36 4.52 14.87
CA LEU A 17 4.32 5.49 15.21
C LEU A 17 3.58 5.12 16.49
N ILE A 18 3.17 3.85 16.65
CA ILE A 18 2.52 3.35 17.87
C ILE A 18 3.45 3.52 19.07
N ALA A 19 4.73 3.17 18.94
CA ALA A 19 5.71 3.30 20.02
C ALA A 19 5.88 4.77 20.43
N GLN A 20 5.94 5.68 19.46
CA GLN A 20 6.01 7.12 19.73
C GLN A 20 4.72 7.64 20.38
N LEU A 21 3.53 7.27 19.87
CA LEU A 21 2.25 7.64 20.48
C LEU A 21 2.15 7.15 21.92
N ALA A 22 2.58 5.90 22.17
CA ALA A 22 2.53 5.27 23.48
C ALA A 22 3.48 5.88 24.51
N THR A 23 4.49 6.63 24.06
CA THR A 23 5.54 7.26 24.89
C THR A 23 5.53 8.79 24.83
N SER A 24 4.71 9.37 23.95
CA SER A 24 4.59 10.83 23.76
C SER A 24 4.08 11.53 25.02
N ALA A 25 4.52 12.78 25.22
CA ALA A 25 4.17 13.62 26.37
C ALA A 25 4.45 13.01 27.76
N GLY A 26 5.34 12.03 27.86
CA GLY A 26 5.72 11.39 29.13
C GLY A 26 4.70 10.38 29.68
N LEU A 27 3.65 10.05 28.91
CA LEU A 27 2.69 9.03 29.25
C LEU A 27 3.18 7.65 28.79
N ARG A 28 2.69 6.58 29.43
CA ARG A 28 2.95 5.18 29.03
C ARG A 28 1.62 4.48 28.80
N ALA A 29 1.17 4.42 27.55
CA ALA A 29 -0.07 3.72 27.21
C ALA A 29 0.12 2.19 27.30
N PRO A 30 -0.80 1.43 27.90
CA PRO A 30 -0.71 -0.03 27.94
C PRO A 30 -0.99 -0.62 26.55
N LEU A 31 -0.02 -1.34 25.97
CA LEU A 31 -0.11 -1.95 24.64
C LEU A 31 -0.63 -3.39 24.64
N ALA A 32 -0.89 -3.96 25.82
CA ALA A 32 -1.16 -5.40 25.99
C ALA A 32 -2.33 -5.93 25.14
N HIS A 33 -3.33 -5.09 24.82
CA HIS A 33 -4.48 -5.49 24.00
C HIS A 33 -4.29 -5.29 22.50
N MET A 34 -3.21 -4.63 22.05
CA MET A 34 -3.09 -4.20 20.64
C MET A 34 -2.86 -5.38 19.70
N ALA A 35 -2.08 -6.39 20.11
CA ALA A 35 -1.82 -7.56 19.27
C ALA A 35 -3.11 -8.33 18.94
N ASP A 36 -3.99 -8.51 19.93
CA ASP A 36 -5.28 -9.18 19.73
C ASP A 36 -6.23 -8.35 18.86
N GLN A 37 -6.26 -7.02 19.06
CA GLN A 37 -7.08 -6.11 18.24
C GLN A 37 -6.61 -6.06 16.78
N VAL A 38 -5.30 -5.95 16.55
CA VAL A 38 -4.71 -5.98 15.20
C VAL A 38 -5.04 -7.29 14.52
N PHE A 39 -4.92 -8.42 15.22
CA PHE A 39 -5.28 -9.73 14.67
C PHE A 39 -6.76 -9.79 14.24
N VAL A 40 -7.70 -9.37 15.11
CA VAL A 40 -9.13 -9.39 14.77
C VAL A 40 -9.46 -8.42 13.64
N ALA A 41 -8.94 -7.20 13.69
CA ALA A 41 -9.19 -6.19 12.68
C ALA A 41 -8.66 -6.64 11.31
N LEU A 42 -7.43 -7.16 11.26
CA LEU A 42 -6.83 -7.68 10.04
C LEU A 42 -7.57 -8.91 9.52
N SER A 43 -7.97 -9.85 10.39
CA SER A 43 -8.83 -10.97 10.01
C SER A 43 -10.14 -10.52 9.39
N ARG A 44 -10.82 -9.54 10.00
CA ARG A 44 -12.09 -9.00 9.48
C ARG A 44 -11.91 -8.29 8.15
N GLU A 45 -10.85 -7.50 8.00
CA GLU A 45 -10.56 -6.76 6.78
C GLU A 45 -10.21 -7.71 5.62
N ILE A 46 -9.35 -8.70 5.86
CA ILE A 46 -9.02 -9.75 4.88
C ILE A 46 -10.29 -10.52 4.46
N GLU A 47 -11.15 -10.85 5.43
CA GLU A 47 -12.43 -11.52 5.18
C GLU A 47 -13.46 -10.61 4.47
N ALA A 48 -13.45 -9.29 4.70
CA ALA A 48 -14.32 -8.31 4.02
C ALA A 48 -13.89 -8.08 2.57
N GLN A 49 -12.59 -8.15 2.29
CA GLN A 49 -12.04 -8.25 0.93
C GLN A 49 -12.33 -9.62 0.29
N GLY A 50 -12.98 -10.53 1.05
CA GLY A 50 -13.46 -11.86 0.74
C GLY A 50 -12.42 -12.87 0.31
N VAL A 51 -11.27 -12.79 0.97
CA VAL A 51 -10.37 -13.91 1.15
C VAL A 51 -11.06 -14.94 2.07
N SER A 52 -11.07 -16.21 1.66
CA SER A 52 -11.72 -17.26 2.46
C SER A 52 -10.99 -17.51 3.78
N ARG A 53 -11.72 -18.01 4.78
CA ARG A 53 -11.12 -18.28 6.11
C ARG A 53 -9.98 -19.28 6.08
N LYS A 54 -10.00 -20.20 5.11
CA LYS A 54 -8.90 -21.16 4.90
C LYS A 54 -7.63 -20.47 4.42
N VAL A 55 -7.77 -19.54 3.47
CA VAL A 55 -6.63 -18.77 2.94
C VAL A 55 -6.12 -17.78 4.00
N ALA A 56 -7.02 -17.09 4.69
CA ALA A 56 -6.64 -16.23 5.81
C ALA A 56 -5.88 -17.02 6.90
N ALA A 57 -6.36 -18.20 7.27
CA ALA A 57 -5.66 -19.07 8.23
C ALA A 57 -4.23 -19.41 7.76
N ASP A 58 -4.06 -19.74 6.47
CA ASP A 58 -2.76 -20.04 5.86
C ASP A 58 -1.84 -18.81 5.86
N MET A 59 -2.36 -17.61 5.54
CA MET A 59 -1.63 -16.34 5.63
C MET A 59 -1.12 -16.04 7.04
N PHE A 60 -1.86 -16.47 8.08
CA PHE A 60 -1.43 -16.37 9.47
C PHE A 60 -0.56 -17.54 9.95
N GLY A 61 -0.26 -18.53 9.09
CA GLY A 61 0.46 -19.75 9.46
C GLY A 61 -0.29 -20.63 10.47
N LEU A 62 -1.63 -20.58 10.47
CA LEU A 62 -2.50 -21.29 11.42
C LEU A 62 -3.32 -22.37 10.70
N ALA A 63 -3.57 -23.47 11.40
CA ALA A 63 -4.61 -24.41 10.97
C ALA A 63 -6.00 -23.73 11.02
N LEU A 64 -6.86 -24.02 10.05
CA LEU A 64 -8.20 -23.43 9.92
C LEU A 64 -9.00 -23.44 11.24
N ARG A 65 -9.01 -24.57 11.95
CA ARG A 65 -9.72 -24.70 13.23
C ARG A 65 -9.15 -23.78 14.31
N SER A 66 -7.82 -23.64 14.38
CA SER A 66 -7.13 -22.75 15.32
C SER A 66 -7.39 -21.28 14.99
N TYR A 67 -7.38 -20.93 13.71
CA TYR A 67 -7.76 -19.60 13.22
C TYR A 67 -9.20 -19.26 13.62
N GLN A 68 -10.16 -20.12 13.29
CA GLN A 68 -11.58 -19.92 13.62
C GLN A 68 -11.81 -19.78 15.12
N LEU A 69 -11.17 -20.63 15.94
CA LEU A 69 -11.27 -20.53 17.40
C LEU A 69 -10.66 -19.23 17.93
N LYS A 70 -9.53 -18.78 17.37
CA LYS A 70 -8.88 -17.52 17.76
C LYS A 70 -9.74 -16.30 17.36
N VAL A 71 -10.25 -16.28 16.13
CA VAL A 71 -11.19 -15.25 15.67
C VAL A 71 -12.46 -15.27 16.52
N GLN A 72 -13.11 -16.41 16.72
CA GLN A 72 -14.32 -16.49 17.55
C GLN A 72 -14.09 -16.07 19.00
N ARG A 73 -12.98 -16.49 19.63
CA ARG A 73 -12.65 -16.08 20.99
C ARG A 73 -12.51 -14.56 21.12
N LEU A 74 -11.91 -13.93 20.11
CA LEU A 74 -11.64 -12.49 20.13
C LEU A 74 -12.79 -11.66 19.52
N ALA A 75 -13.60 -12.25 18.64
CA ALA A 75 -14.73 -11.63 17.92
C ALA A 75 -16.10 -11.93 18.53
N ALA A 76 -16.22 -12.85 19.49
CA ALA A 76 -17.44 -13.02 20.30
C ALA A 76 -17.84 -11.74 21.09
N GLY A 77 -17.06 -10.66 20.95
CA GLY A 77 -17.49 -9.31 21.29
C GLY A 77 -18.22 -8.52 20.17
N THR A 78 -18.47 -9.01 18.94
CA THR A 78 -19.07 -8.25 17.79
C THR A 78 -19.40 -9.14 16.54
N ALA A 79 -20.64 -9.21 16.02
CA ALA A 79 -21.24 -10.33 15.19
C ALA A 79 -21.44 -10.18 13.61
N PRO A 80 -21.80 -11.24 12.81
CA PRO A 80 -21.79 -11.33 11.29
C PRO A 80 -22.99 -12.01 10.50
N ARG A 81 -23.15 -11.80 9.14
CA ARG A 81 -24.05 -12.60 8.22
C ARG A 81 -23.65 -12.78 6.71
N GLU A 82 -22.80 -11.96 6.07
CA GLU A 82 -22.61 -11.93 4.58
C GLU A 82 -21.59 -12.92 3.97
N GLN A 83 -20.65 -13.40 4.77
CA GLN A 83 -19.52 -14.24 4.32
C GLN A 83 -19.84 -15.59 3.63
N PRO A 84 -20.95 -16.29 3.90
CA PRO A 84 -21.17 -17.65 3.37
C PRO A 84 -21.40 -17.74 1.85
N LEU A 85 -21.98 -16.72 1.24
CA LEU A 85 -22.42 -16.79 -0.16
C LEU A 85 -21.24 -16.68 -1.15
N ARG A 86 -20.26 -15.83 -0.85
CA ARG A 86 -19.09 -15.62 -1.69
C ARG A 86 -18.21 -16.87 -1.80
N GLU A 87 -18.06 -17.62 -0.70
CA GLU A 87 -17.29 -18.87 -0.69
C GLU A 87 -17.92 -19.90 -1.64
N ALA A 88 -19.25 -20.05 -1.60
CA ALA A 88 -19.96 -20.97 -2.49
C ALA A 88 -19.81 -20.63 -3.98
N LEU A 89 -19.77 -19.34 -4.33
CA LEU A 89 -19.62 -18.87 -5.72
C LEU A 89 -18.24 -19.22 -6.31
N LEU A 90 -17.17 -19.06 -5.51
CA LEU A 90 -15.81 -19.39 -5.91
C LEU A 90 -15.62 -20.89 -6.11
N ASP A 91 -16.24 -21.70 -5.27
CA ASP A 91 -16.16 -23.17 -5.37
C ASP A 91 -16.84 -23.66 -6.66
N LEU A 92 -18.00 -23.09 -7.04
CA LEU A 92 -18.66 -23.40 -8.31
C LEU A 92 -17.76 -23.12 -9.53
N LEU A 93 -17.11 -21.96 -9.55
CA LEU A 93 -16.22 -21.57 -10.66
C LEU A 93 -14.98 -22.47 -10.74
N ARG A 94 -14.46 -22.90 -9.59
CA ARG A 94 -13.33 -23.83 -9.52
C ARG A 94 -13.71 -25.22 -10.02
N GLU A 95 -14.88 -25.73 -9.63
CA GLU A 95 -15.35 -27.05 -10.05
C GLU A 95 -15.67 -27.13 -11.54
N ARG A 96 -16.31 -26.08 -12.09
CA ARG A 96 -16.73 -26.08 -13.50
C ARG A 96 -15.64 -25.64 -14.46
N GLY A 97 -14.60 -24.96 -13.97
CA GLY A 97 -13.55 -24.33 -14.78
C GLY A 97 -14.05 -23.09 -15.52
N THR A 98 -15.20 -23.17 -16.20
CA THR A 98 -15.88 -22.02 -16.84
C THR A 98 -17.39 -22.14 -16.63
N ALA A 99 -18.04 -21.03 -16.25
CA ALA A 99 -19.49 -20.96 -16.11
C ALA A 99 -20.06 -19.68 -16.73
N THR A 100 -21.24 -19.74 -17.34
CA THR A 100 -21.93 -18.54 -17.82
C THR A 100 -22.69 -17.85 -16.69
N ARG A 101 -23.01 -16.56 -16.85
CA ARG A 101 -23.87 -15.84 -15.91
C ARG A 101 -25.21 -16.55 -15.70
N ALA A 102 -25.80 -17.07 -16.78
CA ALA A 102 -27.03 -17.85 -16.71
C ALA A 102 -26.87 -19.12 -15.85
N ASP A 103 -25.77 -19.86 -16.00
CA ASP A 103 -25.49 -21.06 -15.21
C ASP A 103 -25.37 -20.76 -13.72
N ILE A 104 -24.71 -19.64 -13.39
CA ILE A 104 -24.48 -19.20 -12.01
C ILE A 104 -25.81 -18.78 -11.37
N LEU A 105 -26.60 -17.96 -12.06
CA LEU A 105 -27.92 -17.54 -11.56
C LEU A 105 -28.87 -18.74 -11.39
N ALA A 106 -28.82 -19.72 -12.30
CA ALA A 106 -29.59 -20.95 -12.16
C ALA A 106 -29.13 -21.79 -10.96
N HIS A 107 -27.82 -21.84 -10.67
CA HIS A 107 -27.28 -22.56 -9.51
C HIS A 107 -27.70 -21.90 -8.18
N PHE A 108 -27.61 -20.57 -8.11
CA PHE A 108 -27.93 -19.76 -6.93
C PHE A 108 -29.33 -19.12 -7.00
N HIS A 109 -30.33 -19.88 -7.45
CA HIS A 109 -31.69 -19.38 -7.68
C HIS A 109 -32.42 -18.83 -6.44
N GLN A 110 -31.91 -19.10 -5.22
CA GLN A 110 -32.48 -18.59 -3.96
C GLN A 110 -31.91 -17.25 -3.53
N GLU A 111 -30.84 -16.81 -4.17
CA GLU A 111 -30.11 -15.60 -3.83
C GLU A 111 -30.54 -14.44 -4.72
N ASP A 112 -30.34 -13.22 -4.21
CA ASP A 112 -30.64 -12.02 -4.99
C ASP A 112 -29.70 -11.92 -6.22
N PRO A 113 -30.24 -11.85 -7.45
CA PRO A 113 -29.43 -11.66 -8.65
C PRO A 113 -28.54 -10.40 -8.62
N ALA A 114 -28.95 -9.34 -7.91
CA ALA A 114 -28.14 -8.13 -7.76
C ALA A 114 -26.93 -8.37 -6.86
N LEU A 115 -27.12 -9.07 -5.74
CA LEU A 115 -26.04 -9.49 -4.84
C LEU A 115 -25.02 -10.39 -5.55
N LEU A 116 -25.49 -11.39 -6.31
CA LEU A 116 -24.62 -12.25 -7.10
C LEU A 116 -23.86 -11.49 -8.19
N ALA A 117 -24.49 -10.49 -8.83
CA ALA A 117 -23.83 -9.65 -9.82
C ALA A 117 -22.71 -8.80 -9.18
N GLY A 118 -22.95 -8.24 -8.00
CA GLY A 118 -21.94 -7.53 -7.20
C GLY A 118 -20.78 -8.46 -6.84
N LEU A 119 -21.06 -9.64 -6.28
CA LEU A 119 -20.03 -10.62 -5.92
C LEU A 119 -19.21 -11.09 -7.14
N LEU A 120 -19.84 -11.29 -8.30
CA LEU A 120 -19.12 -11.65 -9.54
C LEU A 120 -18.25 -10.50 -10.05
N HIS A 121 -18.71 -9.25 -9.91
CA HIS A 121 -17.90 -8.09 -10.25
C HIS A 121 -16.68 -8.00 -9.34
N ASP A 122 -16.87 -8.15 -8.03
CA ASP A 122 -15.79 -8.14 -7.03
C ASP A 122 -14.77 -9.25 -7.27
N ILE A 123 -15.23 -10.47 -7.61
CA ILE A 123 -14.34 -11.60 -7.93
C ILE A 123 -13.47 -11.29 -9.16
N VAL A 124 -13.99 -10.56 -10.13
CA VAL A 124 -13.24 -10.16 -11.34
C VAL A 124 -12.30 -8.99 -11.05
N GLU A 125 -12.75 -7.97 -10.33
CA GLU A 125 -11.92 -6.83 -9.90
C GLU A 125 -10.75 -7.27 -9.01
N CYS A 126 -10.99 -8.21 -8.09
CA CYS A 126 -9.95 -8.80 -7.26
C CYS A 126 -9.06 -9.80 -8.02
N GLY A 127 -9.30 -10.03 -9.31
CA GLY A 127 -8.46 -10.87 -10.18
C GLY A 127 -8.55 -12.38 -9.91
N PHE A 128 -9.62 -12.85 -9.27
CA PHE A 128 -9.83 -14.30 -9.06
C PHE A 128 -10.41 -15.00 -10.28
N ALA A 129 -11.15 -14.28 -11.11
CA ALA A 129 -11.68 -14.77 -12.37
C ALA A 129 -11.56 -13.75 -13.49
N TYR A 130 -11.51 -14.22 -14.73
CA TYR A 130 -11.67 -13.40 -15.92
C TYR A 130 -13.10 -13.50 -16.45
N ARG A 131 -13.60 -12.38 -16.97
CA ARG A 131 -14.91 -12.25 -17.60
C ARG A 131 -14.74 -12.07 -19.10
N THR A 132 -15.44 -12.88 -19.89
CA THR A 132 -15.49 -12.76 -21.36
C THR A 132 -16.94 -12.82 -21.85
N GLY A 133 -17.29 -12.02 -22.86
CA GLY A 133 -18.65 -11.95 -23.39
C GLY A 133 -19.52 -10.83 -22.78
N ARG A 134 -20.82 -10.85 -23.08
CA ARG A 134 -21.83 -9.87 -22.64
C ARG A 134 -23.17 -10.57 -22.34
N GLY A 135 -23.95 -9.96 -21.45
CA GLY A 135 -25.29 -10.44 -21.09
C GLY A 135 -25.24 -11.81 -20.42
N ASP A 136 -26.22 -12.66 -20.72
CA ASP A 136 -26.37 -13.98 -20.09
C ASP A 136 -25.30 -14.99 -20.54
N HIS A 137 -24.68 -14.74 -21.70
CA HIS A 137 -23.58 -15.53 -22.24
C HIS A 137 -22.20 -15.09 -21.74
N THR A 138 -22.16 -14.18 -20.77
CA THR A 138 -20.90 -13.79 -20.12
C THR A 138 -20.32 -15.01 -19.41
N THR A 139 -19.14 -15.45 -19.83
CA THR A 139 -18.39 -16.55 -19.23
C THR A 139 -17.40 -16.04 -18.19
N PHE A 140 -17.38 -16.71 -17.06
CA PHE A 140 -16.44 -16.50 -15.96
C PHE A 140 -15.52 -17.72 -15.87
N ARG A 141 -14.20 -17.48 -15.81
CA ARG A 141 -13.17 -18.52 -15.71
C ARG A 141 -12.18 -18.16 -14.61
N MET A 142 -11.86 -19.10 -13.73
CA MET A 142 -10.81 -18.89 -12.73
C MET A 142 -9.44 -18.65 -13.40
N VAL A 143 -8.63 -17.80 -12.78
CA VAL A 143 -7.22 -17.64 -13.17
C VAL A 143 -6.46 -18.91 -12.81
N ASP A 144 -5.72 -19.49 -13.76
CA ASP A 144 -4.85 -20.65 -13.49
C ASP A 144 -3.60 -20.23 -12.68
N ASP A 145 -3.11 -21.14 -11.85
CA ASP A 145 -1.99 -20.93 -10.94
C ASP A 145 -0.69 -20.63 -11.70
N HIS A 146 -0.53 -21.19 -12.90
CA HIS A 146 0.67 -21.01 -13.72
C HIS A 146 0.77 -19.62 -14.38
N ASP A 147 -0.35 -19.10 -14.90
CA ASP A 147 -0.44 -17.75 -15.47
C ASP A 147 -0.24 -16.69 -14.38
N ARG A 148 -0.77 -16.95 -13.18
CA ARG A 148 -0.59 -16.10 -12.00
C ARG A 148 0.87 -16.05 -11.53
N ALA A 149 1.59 -17.16 -11.56
CA ALA A 149 2.99 -17.23 -11.11
C ALA A 149 3.95 -16.46 -12.03
N ARG A 150 3.78 -16.56 -13.36
CA ARG A 150 4.68 -15.90 -14.33
C ARG A 150 4.53 -14.38 -14.32
N LEU A 151 3.28 -13.88 -14.32
CA LEU A 151 3.01 -12.45 -14.24
C LEU A 151 3.41 -11.84 -12.88
N ALA A 152 3.30 -12.62 -11.80
CA ALA A 152 3.68 -12.16 -10.45
C ALA A 152 5.20 -12.04 -10.23
N ALA A 153 6.01 -12.83 -10.94
CA ALA A 153 7.46 -12.87 -10.77
C ALA A 153 8.16 -11.65 -11.38
N ASP A 154 7.84 -11.30 -12.64
CA ASP A 154 8.43 -10.13 -13.31
C ASP A 154 8.04 -8.82 -12.59
N ASP A 155 6.77 -8.70 -12.19
CA ASP A 155 6.22 -7.55 -11.47
C ASP A 155 6.75 -7.44 -10.01
N ALA A 156 7.13 -8.56 -9.38
CA ALA A 156 7.76 -8.55 -8.06
C ALA A 156 9.18 -7.98 -8.09
N SER A 157 9.97 -8.33 -9.11
CA SER A 157 11.35 -7.83 -9.25
C SER A 157 11.37 -6.32 -9.50
N ASP A 158 10.49 -5.82 -10.36
CA ASP A 158 10.40 -4.38 -10.62
C ASP A 158 9.98 -3.59 -9.38
N THR A 159 8.99 -4.09 -8.63
CA THR A 159 8.56 -3.46 -7.36
C THR A 159 9.71 -3.40 -6.36
N ARG A 160 10.39 -4.53 -6.14
CA ARG A 160 11.48 -4.63 -5.18
C ARG A 160 12.60 -3.62 -5.52
N ARG A 161 12.96 -3.52 -6.79
CA ARG A 161 13.92 -2.54 -7.28
C ARG A 161 13.53 -1.09 -6.97
N HIS A 162 12.25 -0.72 -7.14
CA HIS A 162 11.78 0.63 -6.78
C HIS A 162 11.83 0.88 -5.27
N ILE A 163 11.53 -0.12 -4.44
CA ILE A 163 11.64 -0.03 -2.98
C ILE A 163 13.11 0.12 -2.54
N VAL A 164 14.03 -0.63 -3.16
CA VAL A 164 15.48 -0.49 -2.94
C VAL A 164 15.92 0.94 -3.29
N TRP A 165 15.57 1.44 -4.48
CA TRP A 165 15.92 2.80 -4.92
C TRP A 165 15.39 3.87 -3.95
N LEU A 166 14.12 3.77 -3.56
CA LEU A 166 13.49 4.69 -2.60
C LEU A 166 14.21 4.66 -1.24
N THR A 167 14.58 3.48 -0.75
CA THR A 167 15.25 3.33 0.55
C THR A 167 16.66 3.90 0.51
N THR A 168 17.39 3.69 -0.59
CA THR A 168 18.70 4.33 -0.83
C THR A 168 18.57 5.86 -0.86
N TYR A 169 17.50 6.40 -1.45
CA TYR A 169 17.25 7.85 -1.45
C TYR A 169 16.91 8.39 -0.06
N LEU A 170 16.10 7.67 0.70
CA LEU A 170 15.60 8.13 1.99
C LEU A 170 16.59 7.99 3.13
N HIS A 171 17.38 6.92 3.13
CA HIS A 171 18.27 6.58 4.25
C HIS A 171 19.76 6.56 3.88
N GLY A 172 20.08 6.68 2.58
CA GLY A 172 21.46 6.72 2.12
C GLY A 172 22.25 7.92 2.67
N PRO A 173 23.59 7.84 2.68
CA PRO A 173 24.40 6.73 2.17
C PRO A 173 24.37 5.48 3.10
N LEU A 174 24.11 4.29 2.54
CA LEU A 174 24.05 3.00 3.27
C LEU A 174 24.77 1.89 2.50
N GLY A 175 25.36 0.93 3.22
CA GLY A 175 25.87 -0.31 2.62
C GLY A 175 24.75 -1.25 2.17
N ALA A 176 25.07 -2.19 1.26
CA ALA A 176 24.10 -3.16 0.75
C ALA A 176 23.57 -4.09 1.88
N CYS A 177 24.43 -4.46 2.83
CA CYS A 177 24.02 -5.22 4.02
C CYS A 177 22.99 -4.47 4.87
N ASP A 178 23.20 -3.16 5.09
CA ASP A 178 22.28 -2.34 5.88
C ASP A 178 20.95 -2.15 5.15
N LEU A 179 20.98 -1.97 3.83
CA LEU A 179 19.77 -1.91 3.00
C LEU A 179 18.98 -3.23 3.06
N ALA A 180 19.64 -4.37 2.90
CA ALA A 180 19.01 -5.69 2.99
C ALA A 180 18.36 -5.91 4.37
N ALA A 181 19.07 -5.58 5.45
CA ALA A 181 18.55 -5.68 6.81
C ALA A 181 17.38 -4.69 7.07
N HIS A 182 17.46 -3.48 6.52
CA HIS A 182 16.40 -2.48 6.64
C HIS A 182 15.12 -2.94 5.93
N LEU A 183 15.27 -3.55 4.76
CA LEU A 183 14.17 -4.00 3.89
C LEU A 183 13.65 -5.41 4.21
N GLY A 184 14.40 -6.21 4.97
CA GLY A 184 14.08 -7.61 5.20
C GLY A 184 14.19 -8.46 3.93
N LEU A 185 15.09 -8.08 3.01
CA LEU A 185 15.34 -8.77 1.75
C LEU A 185 16.63 -9.58 1.80
N ASP A 186 16.76 -10.53 0.87
CA ASP A 186 18.01 -11.24 0.65
C ASP A 186 19.08 -10.28 0.11
N LEU A 187 20.34 -10.47 0.54
CA LEU A 187 21.43 -9.59 0.16
C LEU A 187 21.73 -9.68 -1.34
N ASP A 188 21.66 -10.87 -1.93
CA ASP A 188 21.95 -11.07 -3.36
C ASP A 188 20.89 -10.37 -4.23
N ASP A 189 19.61 -10.47 -3.83
CA ASP A 189 18.51 -9.74 -4.48
C ASP A 189 18.71 -8.21 -4.44
N VAL A 190 19.18 -7.68 -3.32
CA VAL A 190 19.45 -6.24 -3.16
C VAL A 190 20.65 -5.80 -4.00
N LEU A 191 21.72 -6.61 -4.04
CA LEU A 191 22.89 -6.35 -4.88
C LEU A 191 22.54 -6.35 -6.37
N ASP A 192 21.73 -7.31 -6.82
CA ASP A 192 21.23 -7.39 -8.20
C ASP A 192 20.41 -6.15 -8.58
N ASP A 193 19.50 -5.71 -7.70
CA ASP A 193 18.69 -4.52 -7.95
C ASP A 193 19.54 -3.23 -7.95
N LEU A 194 20.52 -3.10 -7.04
CA LEU A 194 21.46 -1.97 -7.00
C LEU A 194 22.36 -1.93 -8.25
N ALA A 195 22.82 -3.09 -8.73
CA ALA A 195 23.61 -3.18 -9.96
C ALA A 195 22.81 -2.67 -11.17
N ARG A 196 21.55 -3.09 -11.32
CA ARG A 196 20.66 -2.60 -12.38
C ARG A 196 20.39 -1.10 -12.28
N LEU A 197 20.10 -0.60 -11.07
CA LEU A 197 19.89 0.83 -10.86
C LEU A 197 21.15 1.66 -11.17
N ARG A 198 22.34 1.11 -10.95
CA ARG A 198 23.62 1.74 -11.30
C ARG A 198 23.83 1.79 -12.81
N GLU A 199 23.53 0.70 -13.51
CA GLU A 199 23.57 0.63 -14.98
C GLU A 199 22.63 1.66 -15.62
N GLU A 200 21.47 1.91 -15.00
CA GLU A 200 20.50 2.94 -15.41
C GLU A 200 20.91 4.36 -14.99
N GLY A 201 22.00 4.53 -14.23
CA GLY A 201 22.46 5.83 -13.71
C GLY A 201 21.50 6.45 -12.69
N LEU A 202 20.73 5.62 -11.97
CA LEU A 202 19.76 6.05 -10.95
C LEU A 202 20.36 6.07 -9.54
N VAL A 203 21.37 5.23 -9.28
CA VAL A 203 22.14 5.21 -8.04
C VAL A 203 23.63 5.28 -8.34
N ASP A 204 24.36 5.96 -7.46
CA ASP A 204 25.82 5.88 -7.40
C ASP A 204 26.20 4.86 -6.34
N GLY A 205 27.15 3.99 -6.67
CA GLY A 205 27.66 2.98 -5.77
C GLY A 205 29.16 2.79 -5.92
N PRO A 206 29.76 1.99 -5.02
CA PRO A 206 31.15 1.56 -5.16
C PRO A 206 31.43 0.88 -6.49
N THR A 207 32.67 1.02 -6.97
CA THR A 207 33.24 0.19 -8.03
C THR A 207 33.86 -1.10 -7.50
N ASP A 208 34.04 -1.22 -6.18
CA ASP A 208 34.47 -2.45 -5.52
C ASP A 208 33.27 -3.32 -5.13
N ASP A 209 33.54 -4.61 -4.93
CA ASP A 209 32.55 -5.60 -4.49
C ASP A 209 32.41 -5.61 -2.95
N ASP A 210 32.76 -4.53 -2.25
CA ASP A 210 32.59 -4.45 -0.78
C ASP A 210 31.11 -4.15 -0.44
N PRO A 211 30.38 -5.08 0.19
CA PRO A 211 28.98 -4.86 0.54
C PRO A 211 28.78 -3.80 1.64
N ALA A 212 29.83 -3.38 2.34
CA ALA A 212 29.78 -2.27 3.29
C ALA A 212 29.92 -0.90 2.61
N SER A 213 30.35 -0.85 1.36
CA SER A 213 30.53 0.41 0.64
C SER A 213 29.19 1.13 0.40
N PRO A 214 29.15 2.46 0.60
CA PRO A 214 27.90 3.20 0.61
C PRO A 214 27.31 3.41 -0.78
N TRP A 215 26.03 3.08 -0.92
CA TRP A 215 25.19 3.42 -2.06
C TRP A 215 24.44 4.73 -1.77
N ARG A 216 24.34 5.59 -2.78
CA ARG A 216 23.64 6.87 -2.67
C ARG A 216 22.87 7.19 -3.94
N THR A 217 21.84 8.00 -3.79
CA THR A 217 21.18 8.65 -4.92
C THR A 217 20.68 10.01 -4.48
N ASN A 218 20.69 10.97 -5.40
CA ASN A 218 20.18 12.32 -5.17
C ASN A 218 18.77 12.52 -5.74
N ARG A 219 18.21 11.49 -6.39
CA ARG A 219 16.91 11.55 -7.05
C ARG A 219 16.18 10.24 -6.92
N VAL A 220 14.87 10.32 -6.70
CA VAL A 220 13.94 9.21 -6.89
C VAL A 220 12.78 9.72 -7.74
N LEU A 221 12.43 8.99 -8.79
CA LEU A 221 11.27 9.27 -9.62
C LEU A 221 10.47 7.98 -9.75
N LEU A 222 9.38 7.90 -8.99
CA LEU A 222 8.51 6.73 -9.00
C LEU A 222 7.48 6.90 -10.13
N PRO A 223 7.48 6.02 -11.15
CA PRO A 223 6.50 6.09 -12.23
C PRO A 223 5.11 5.86 -11.68
N THR A 224 4.18 6.79 -11.89
CA THR A 224 2.79 6.66 -11.41
C THR A 224 1.92 5.82 -12.34
N ASP A 225 2.41 5.55 -13.54
CA ASP A 225 1.76 4.78 -14.61
C ASP A 225 2.16 3.29 -14.61
N SER A 226 3.12 2.89 -13.76
CA SER A 226 3.49 1.49 -13.56
C SER A 226 3.03 0.98 -12.20
N ARG A 227 2.73 -0.32 -12.13
CA ARG A 227 2.30 -0.98 -10.89
C ARG A 227 3.39 -0.93 -9.80
N ALA A 228 4.63 -1.25 -10.18
CA ALA A 228 5.78 -1.17 -9.29
C ALA A 228 6.02 0.24 -8.73
N GLY A 229 5.87 1.27 -9.56
CA GLY A 229 6.02 2.66 -9.12
C GLY A 229 4.86 3.14 -8.26
N TRP A 230 3.63 2.61 -8.45
CA TRP A 230 2.50 2.86 -7.54
C TRP A 230 2.78 2.37 -6.12
N GLU A 231 3.28 1.14 -5.96
CA GLU A 231 3.57 0.55 -4.63
C GLU A 231 4.63 1.35 -3.88
N ALA A 232 5.72 1.71 -4.57
CA ALA A 232 6.75 2.57 -3.99
C ALA A 232 6.21 3.96 -3.66
N ALA A 233 5.31 4.52 -4.48
CA ALA A 233 4.72 5.84 -4.24
C ALA A 233 3.79 5.84 -3.02
N VAL A 234 3.03 4.76 -2.81
CA VAL A 234 2.22 4.56 -1.60
C VAL A 234 3.13 4.48 -0.37
N LEU A 235 4.24 3.74 -0.46
CA LEU A 235 5.20 3.62 0.63
C LEU A 235 5.84 4.95 0.99
N ASP A 236 6.34 5.69 -0.01
CA ASP A 236 6.94 7.03 0.16
C ASP A 236 5.93 7.99 0.82
N HIS A 237 4.69 8.02 0.33
CA HIS A 237 3.64 8.86 0.90
C HIS A 237 3.33 8.50 2.36
N PHE A 238 3.21 7.20 2.66
CA PHE A 238 2.95 6.73 4.01
C PHE A 238 4.11 7.07 4.96
N GLN A 239 5.36 6.87 4.53
CA GLN A 239 6.54 7.22 5.31
C GLN A 239 6.65 8.71 5.56
N ALA A 240 6.42 9.55 4.56
CA ALA A 240 6.40 11.01 4.71
C ALA A 240 5.33 11.47 5.71
N MET A 241 4.13 10.90 5.63
CA MET A 241 3.03 11.18 6.56
C MET A 241 3.37 10.74 7.98
N VAL A 242 3.87 9.51 8.17
CA VAL A 242 4.27 9.01 9.49
C VAL A 242 5.39 9.88 10.07
N ALA A 243 6.42 10.20 9.30
CA ALA A 243 7.52 11.05 9.74
C ALA A 243 7.04 12.45 10.19
N ALA A 244 6.10 13.06 9.45
CA ALA A 244 5.52 14.34 9.83
C ALA A 244 4.67 14.25 11.11
N LEU A 245 3.91 13.17 11.30
CA LEU A 245 3.17 12.92 12.54
C LEU A 245 4.12 12.73 13.73
N CYS A 246 5.15 11.90 13.55
CA CYS A 246 6.20 11.64 14.54
C CYS A 246 6.89 12.94 14.99
N ALA A 247 7.35 13.75 14.04
CA ALA A 247 8.01 15.01 14.32
C ALA A 247 7.07 16.02 15.04
N LYS A 248 5.77 16.04 14.68
CA LYS A 248 4.76 16.85 15.38
C LYS A 248 4.50 16.37 16.81
N LEU A 249 4.50 15.06 17.06
CA LEU A 249 4.35 14.48 18.40
C LEU A 249 5.55 14.80 19.29
N GLU A 250 6.76 14.76 18.74
CA GLU A 250 8.01 15.12 19.43
C GLU A 250 8.08 16.61 19.78
N ALA A 251 7.65 17.49 18.87
CA ALA A 251 7.60 18.93 19.11
C ALA A 251 6.61 19.33 20.23
N GLY A 252 5.59 18.49 20.47
CA GLY A 252 4.56 18.71 21.47
C GLY A 252 3.66 19.92 21.13
N PRO A 253 2.85 20.41 22.10
CA PRO A 253 1.83 21.45 21.85
C PRO A 253 2.39 22.87 21.61
N ARG A 254 3.71 23.06 21.50
CA ARG A 254 4.33 24.38 21.50
C ARG A 254 4.26 25.02 20.11
N THR A 255 3.52 26.12 20.04
CA THR A 255 3.41 27.04 18.90
C THR A 255 4.59 28.01 18.88
N ASP A 256 5.69 27.61 18.27
CA ASP A 256 6.71 28.58 17.81
C ASP A 256 6.58 28.74 16.29
N VAL A 257 6.97 29.87 15.72
CA VAL A 257 6.77 30.15 14.27
C VAL A 257 7.55 29.17 13.37
N ARG A 258 8.65 28.60 13.88
CA ARG A 258 9.37 27.48 13.24
C ARG A 258 8.63 26.14 13.32
N ALA A 259 7.65 26.00 14.22
CA ALA A 259 6.82 24.80 14.34
C ALA A 259 5.80 24.66 13.20
N ASP A 260 5.51 25.73 12.45
CA ASP A 260 4.64 25.66 11.25
C ASP A 260 5.35 25.04 10.03
N GLU A 261 6.68 24.82 10.10
CA GLU A 261 7.43 24.12 9.04
C GLU A 261 7.23 22.60 9.10
N ILE A 262 6.79 22.07 10.24
CA ILE A 262 6.65 20.63 10.50
C ILE A 262 5.24 20.30 10.97
N GLY A 263 4.44 19.71 10.09
CA GLY A 263 3.12 19.21 10.45
C GLY A 263 2.21 18.99 9.24
N GLY A 264 1.05 18.41 9.50
CA GLY A 264 -0.04 18.29 8.53
C GLY A 264 -1.26 19.07 9.00
N SER A 265 -2.00 19.62 8.03
CA SER A 265 -3.37 20.07 8.20
C SER A 265 -4.26 19.25 7.27
N THR A 266 -5.45 18.90 7.75
CA THR A 266 -6.45 18.22 6.94
C THR A 266 -7.58 19.21 6.65
N TRP A 267 -7.83 19.46 5.37
CA TRP A 267 -8.93 20.29 4.91
C TRP A 267 -10.00 19.40 4.28
N SER A 268 -11.26 19.64 4.63
CA SER A 268 -12.41 18.93 4.06
C SER A 268 -13.38 19.93 3.46
N PHE A 269 -13.83 19.66 2.23
CA PHE A 269 -14.79 20.48 1.51
C PHE A 269 -16.04 19.66 1.25
N THR A 270 -17.21 20.24 1.54
CA THR A 270 -18.50 19.68 1.12
C THR A 270 -18.96 20.44 -0.12
N LEU A 271 -18.98 19.75 -1.26
CA LEU A 271 -19.29 20.36 -2.56
C LEU A 271 -20.54 19.70 -3.14
N HIS A 272 -21.53 20.50 -3.52
CA HIS A 272 -22.61 20.06 -4.41
C HIS A 272 -22.23 20.33 -5.88
N ASP A 273 -22.97 19.76 -6.84
CA ASP A 273 -22.60 19.82 -8.26
C ASP A 273 -22.48 21.25 -8.80
N ASP A 274 -23.38 22.15 -8.38
CA ASP A 274 -23.36 23.57 -8.77
C ASP A 274 -22.54 24.47 -7.84
N HIS A 275 -21.67 23.91 -6.99
CA HIS A 275 -20.93 24.73 -6.01
C HIS A 275 -19.93 25.63 -6.76
N PRO A 276 -19.93 26.97 -6.53
CA PRO A 276 -19.14 27.91 -7.33
C PRO A 276 -17.63 27.67 -7.26
N CYS A 277 -17.14 27.07 -6.15
CA CYS A 277 -15.73 26.70 -5.97
C CYS A 277 -15.44 25.21 -6.25
N ALA A 278 -16.37 24.45 -6.85
CA ALA A 278 -16.17 23.01 -7.06
C ALA A 278 -14.96 22.71 -7.96
N GLU A 279 -14.78 23.48 -9.03
CA GLU A 279 -13.65 23.31 -9.95
C GLU A 279 -12.31 23.66 -9.29
N GLU A 280 -12.29 24.74 -8.50
CA GLU A 280 -11.11 25.17 -7.75
C GLU A 280 -10.69 24.09 -6.73
N ALA A 281 -11.63 23.62 -5.91
CA ALA A 281 -11.35 22.56 -4.93
C ALA A 281 -10.93 21.24 -5.60
N ARG A 282 -11.50 20.87 -6.76
CA ARG A 282 -11.12 19.67 -7.52
C ARG A 282 -9.75 19.80 -8.18
N SER A 283 -9.35 21.01 -8.58
CA SER A 283 -8.07 21.30 -9.25
C SER A 283 -6.91 21.53 -8.28
N LEU A 284 -7.19 21.74 -6.99
CA LEU A 284 -6.18 22.03 -5.95
C LEU A 284 -4.96 21.11 -5.98
N LEU A 285 -5.15 19.78 -6.04
CA LEU A 285 -4.02 18.85 -6.12
C LEU A 285 -3.21 18.99 -7.42
N ARG A 286 -3.87 19.24 -8.55
CA ARG A 286 -3.20 19.45 -9.85
C ARG A 286 -2.33 20.71 -9.79
N ASP A 287 -2.89 21.81 -9.30
CA ASP A 287 -2.22 23.11 -9.25
C ASP A 287 -1.07 23.08 -8.24
N THR A 288 -1.27 22.42 -7.11
CA THR A 288 -0.21 22.17 -6.11
C THR A 288 0.92 21.34 -6.71
N ARG A 289 0.61 20.25 -7.44
CA ARG A 289 1.62 19.44 -8.13
C ARG A 289 2.43 20.26 -9.13
N GLN A 290 1.78 21.08 -9.96
CA GLN A 290 2.48 21.94 -10.92
C GLN A 290 3.43 22.92 -10.20
N ARG A 291 2.96 23.57 -9.13
CA ARG A 291 3.76 24.50 -8.34
C ARG A 291 4.96 23.82 -7.68
N ILE A 292 4.76 22.64 -7.10
CA ILE A 292 5.83 21.87 -6.43
C ILE A 292 6.84 21.32 -7.44
N SER A 293 6.40 20.81 -8.59
CA SER A 293 7.31 20.37 -9.66
C SER A 293 8.19 21.52 -10.16
N ALA A 294 7.61 22.70 -10.43
CA ALA A 294 8.36 23.87 -10.84
C ALA A 294 9.33 24.38 -9.74
N LEU A 295 8.98 24.23 -8.46
CA LEU A 295 9.90 24.51 -7.35
C LEU A 295 11.05 23.50 -7.31
N ARG A 296 10.75 22.20 -7.44
CA ARG A 296 11.74 21.13 -7.45
C ARG A 296 12.76 21.32 -8.57
N GLU A 297 12.31 21.60 -9.78
CA GLU A 297 13.21 21.84 -10.93
C GLU A 297 14.18 22.99 -10.67
N ARG A 298 13.69 24.10 -10.09
CA ARG A 298 14.56 25.24 -9.72
C ARG A 298 15.55 24.90 -8.62
N VAL A 299 15.14 24.15 -7.60
CA VAL A 299 16.02 23.71 -6.50
C VAL A 299 17.08 22.74 -7.03
N SER A 300 16.69 21.77 -7.86
CA SER A 300 17.61 20.83 -8.51
C SER A 300 18.64 21.57 -9.37
N ALA A 301 18.19 22.46 -10.27
CA ALA A 301 19.11 23.25 -11.10
C ALA A 301 20.07 24.12 -10.26
N HIS A 302 19.61 24.66 -9.13
CA HIS A 302 20.48 25.39 -8.21
C HIS A 302 21.51 24.47 -7.56
N ASN A 303 21.10 23.30 -7.06
CA ASN A 303 21.97 22.33 -6.39
C ASN A 303 22.99 21.70 -7.35
N ASP A 304 22.62 21.51 -8.62
CA ASP A 304 23.54 21.03 -9.66
C ASP A 304 24.67 22.04 -9.92
N ALA A 305 24.34 23.34 -9.89
CA ALA A 305 25.32 24.41 -10.02
C ALA A 305 26.07 24.72 -8.71
N HIS A 306 25.45 24.45 -7.56
CA HIS A 306 25.95 24.74 -6.23
C HIS A 306 25.70 23.54 -5.31
N PRO A 307 26.59 22.54 -5.29
CA PRO A 307 26.41 21.34 -4.49
C PRO A 307 26.11 21.69 -3.02
N PRO A 308 25.04 21.12 -2.43
CA PRO A 308 24.63 21.46 -1.08
C PRO A 308 25.73 21.09 -0.06
N PRO A 309 25.97 21.92 0.98
CA PRO A 309 26.92 21.59 2.03
C PRO A 309 26.45 20.37 2.84
N ALA A 310 27.38 19.72 3.53
CA ALA A 310 27.10 18.52 4.34
C ALA A 310 26.02 18.75 5.42
N GLU A 311 25.86 19.98 5.91
CA GLU A 311 24.90 20.35 6.96
C GLU A 311 23.51 20.75 6.43
N SER A 312 23.17 20.37 5.20
CA SER A 312 21.88 20.71 4.59
C SER A 312 20.72 19.94 5.22
N CYS A 313 19.56 20.59 5.36
CA CYS A 313 18.32 19.92 5.77
C CYS A 313 17.58 19.34 4.56
N ARG A 314 16.94 18.18 4.74
CA ARG A 314 16.00 17.63 3.75
C ARG A 314 14.58 18.06 4.10
N LEU A 315 13.89 18.66 3.13
CA LEU A 315 12.47 18.99 3.22
C LEU A 315 11.68 18.05 2.32
N THR A 316 10.72 17.33 2.90
CA THR A 316 9.77 16.48 2.16
C THR A 316 8.39 17.10 2.23
N PHE A 317 7.80 17.42 1.08
CA PHE A 317 6.43 17.90 0.98
C PHE A 317 5.54 16.78 0.45
N TYR A 318 4.46 16.47 1.17
CA TYR A 318 3.44 15.52 0.73
C TYR A 318 2.08 16.21 0.66
N ALA A 319 1.33 15.93 -0.40
CA ALA A 319 -0.06 16.36 -0.54
C ALA A 319 -0.85 15.26 -1.25
N GLY A 320 -2.05 14.98 -0.73
CA GLY A 320 -3.00 14.02 -1.28
C GLY A 320 -4.39 14.63 -1.33
N GLN A 321 -5.21 14.16 -2.27
CA GLN A 321 -6.62 14.53 -2.37
C GLN A 321 -7.42 13.27 -2.62
N ASN A 322 -8.40 13.02 -1.75
CA ASN A 322 -9.38 11.96 -1.93
C ASN A 322 -10.72 12.61 -2.32
N VAL A 323 -11.39 12.07 -3.34
CA VAL A 323 -12.71 12.53 -3.76
C VAL A 323 -13.71 11.42 -3.50
N GLN A 324 -14.49 11.56 -2.44
CA GLN A 324 -15.61 10.66 -2.16
C GLN A 324 -16.81 11.10 -3.00
N ARG A 325 -17.40 10.16 -3.72
CA ARG A 325 -18.69 10.37 -4.41
C ARG A 325 -19.76 9.65 -3.61
N PRO A 326 -20.99 10.19 -3.53
CA PRO A 326 -22.09 9.44 -2.95
C PRO A 326 -22.24 8.11 -3.69
N GLU A 327 -22.48 7.03 -2.96
CA GLU A 327 -22.89 5.76 -3.53
C GLU A 327 -24.13 6.03 -4.38
N ARG A 328 -24.10 5.60 -5.65
CA ARG A 328 -25.31 5.65 -6.47
C ARG A 328 -26.26 4.60 -5.91
N GLU A 329 -27.37 5.05 -5.34
CA GLU A 329 -28.54 4.19 -5.15
C GLU A 329 -29.07 3.84 -6.56
N ASP A 330 -28.57 2.75 -7.13
CA ASP A 330 -29.13 2.11 -8.33
C ASP A 330 -30.26 1.15 -7.93
#